data_AF-L0EC66-F1
#
_entry.id   AF-L0EC66-F1
#
_cell.length_a   1.000
_cell.length_b   1.000
_cell.length_c   1.000
_cell.angle_alpha   90.00
_cell.angle_beta   90.00
_cell.angle_gamma   90.00
#
_symmetry.space_group_name_H-M   'P 1'
#
loop_
_entity.id
_entity.type
_entity.pdbx_description
1 polymer ?
#
loop_
_entity_poly.entity_id
_entity_poly.type
_entity_poly.pdbx_seq_one_letter_code
_entity_poly.pdbx_strand_id
1 'polypeptide(L)'
;MSRARVVGMTRLALALFLLLLVLSGCTQANEPVNEPVQPVVEDAIDRNGVDKREVPIDPGLVNSGTDAAPEESPHVLAAIDDAETFIEAVKARDADRLVQLLGVTMHFIGTRMDHETAETVIEGFATNFDMDSLTVTMNREGIAWGPAYGQYEFKLSDNRGENRFEPWSDEDRLLIRYEENGTRIFYNPYIRYFPFAGEMVSHYMELIQAEDADGLAVFLNPDDIVVPIWIAEETIDNYKQFLNGDSPNIRYLNRFFFVVANDRNEEHRIQVIFGDGLMGIRDEFIPEFQ
;
A
#
# COMPACT_ATOMS: atom_id res chain seq x y z
N MET A 1 -18.15 25.04 63.16
CA MET A 1 -18.37 24.02 62.10
C MET A 1 -17.74 24.53 60.81
N SER A 2 -16.68 23.87 60.33
CA SER A 2 -15.76 24.45 59.34
C SER A 2 -16.28 24.30 57.90
N ARG A 3 -16.15 25.38 57.12
CA ARG A 3 -16.50 25.48 55.68
C ARG A 3 -15.76 24.47 54.80
N ALA A 4 -14.75 23.76 55.31
CA ALA A 4 -13.98 22.77 54.57
C ALA A 4 -14.74 21.46 54.30
N ARG A 5 -15.76 21.10 55.11
CA ARG A 5 -16.53 19.86 54.89
C ARG A 5 -17.59 19.96 53.79
N VAL A 6 -18.05 21.17 53.48
CA VAL A 6 -19.15 21.38 52.51
C VAL A 6 -18.66 21.26 51.06
N VAL A 7 -17.40 21.66 50.79
CA VAL A 7 -16.82 21.63 49.43
C VAL A 7 -16.44 20.20 48.99
N GLY A 8 -16.12 19.31 49.95
CA GLY A 8 -15.78 17.91 49.64
C GLY A 8 -16.98 17.09 49.17
N MET A 9 -18.16 17.27 49.78
CA MET A 9 -19.36 16.52 49.41
C MET A 9 -19.92 16.91 48.05
N THR A 10 -19.78 18.18 47.63
CA THR A 10 -20.28 18.64 46.33
C THR A 10 -19.47 18.10 45.15
N ARG A 11 -18.15 17.94 45.31
CA ARG A 11 -17.28 17.37 44.27
C ARG A 11 -17.47 15.87 44.10
N LEU A 12 -17.74 15.14 45.19
CA LEU A 12 -18.03 13.71 45.14
C LEU A 12 -19.39 13.42 44.47
N ALA A 13 -20.40 14.24 44.74
CA ALA A 13 -21.72 14.10 44.12
C ALA A 13 -21.70 14.39 42.61
N LEU A 14 -20.91 15.37 42.17
CA LEU A 14 -20.77 15.69 40.75
C LEU A 14 -20.02 14.60 39.97
N ALA A 15 -18.99 14.00 40.57
CA ALA A 15 -18.26 12.88 39.96
C ALA A 15 -19.13 11.62 39.83
N LEU A 16 -19.97 11.33 40.84
CA LEU A 16 -20.89 10.18 40.79
C LEU A 16 -22.00 10.37 39.74
N PHE A 17 -22.48 11.60 39.55
CA PHE A 17 -23.49 11.92 38.54
C PHE A 17 -22.95 11.80 37.10
N LEU A 18 -21.70 12.22 36.88
CA LEU A 18 -21.01 12.03 35.60
C LEU A 18 -20.76 10.56 35.27
N LEU A 19 -20.44 9.72 36.27
CA LEU A 19 -20.25 8.28 36.09
C LEU A 19 -21.57 7.56 35.71
N LEU A 20 -22.70 8.00 36.26
CA LEU A 20 -24.03 7.45 35.92
C LEU A 20 -24.49 7.83 34.51
N LEU A 21 -24.08 9.00 34.00
CA LEU A 21 -24.38 9.42 32.63
C LEU A 21 -23.62 8.58 31.58
N VAL A 22 -22.39 8.14 31.88
CA VAL A 22 -21.61 7.28 30.97
C VAL A 22 -22.18 5.86 30.89
N LEU A 23 -22.75 5.34 31.98
CA LEU A 23 -23.34 3.99 32.02
C LEU A 23 -24.74 3.90 31.41
N SER A 24 -25.37 5.02 31.05
CA SER A 24 -26.72 5.05 30.47
C SER A 24 -26.73 4.97 28.93
N GLY A 25 -25.56 4.87 28.29
CA GLY A 25 -25.39 4.93 26.84
C GLY A 25 -25.37 3.59 26.09
N CYS A 26 -25.51 2.44 26.77
CA CYS A 26 -25.43 1.13 26.14
C CYS A 26 -26.68 0.28 26.43
N THR A 27 -27.81 0.63 25.85
CA THR A 27 -28.93 -0.31 25.67
C THR A 27 -29.76 0.10 24.46
N GLN A 28 -29.31 -0.30 23.27
CA GLN A 28 -30.19 -0.53 22.14
C GLN A 28 -30.04 -1.98 21.71
N ALA A 29 -31.07 -2.76 22.04
CA ALA A 29 -31.24 -4.13 21.63
C ALA A 29 -31.64 -4.15 20.15
N ASN A 30 -30.81 -4.79 19.32
CA ASN A 30 -31.25 -5.25 18.00
C ASN A 30 -31.69 -6.71 18.16
N GLU A 31 -32.97 -6.97 17.89
CA GLU A 31 -33.50 -8.32 17.74
C GLU A 31 -32.91 -8.99 16.48
N PRO A 32 -32.59 -10.30 16.52
CA PRO A 32 -32.19 -11.03 15.33
C PRO A 32 -33.44 -11.37 14.50
N VAL A 33 -33.49 -10.88 13.26
CA VAL A 33 -34.42 -11.35 12.23
C VAL A 33 -33.95 -12.72 11.76
N ASN A 34 -34.75 -13.75 12.06
CA ASN A 34 -34.64 -15.09 11.50
C ASN A 34 -35.10 -15.07 10.03
N GLU A 35 -34.17 -15.21 9.09
CA GLU A 35 -34.49 -15.68 7.74
C GLU A 35 -34.07 -17.16 7.59
N PRO A 36 -34.89 -18.01 6.94
CA PRO A 36 -34.57 -19.41 6.75
C PRO A 36 -33.51 -19.60 5.66
N VAL A 37 -32.36 -20.13 6.07
CA VAL A 37 -31.29 -20.60 5.18
C VAL A 37 -31.80 -21.79 4.36
N GLN A 38 -31.86 -21.63 3.03
CA GLN A 38 -31.96 -22.76 2.11
C GLN A 38 -30.58 -23.40 1.94
N PRO A 39 -30.49 -24.75 1.86
CA PRO A 39 -29.21 -25.43 1.72
C PRO A 39 -28.68 -25.25 0.31
N VAL A 40 -27.53 -24.56 0.18
CA VAL A 40 -26.74 -24.63 -1.04
C VAL A 40 -25.90 -25.89 -0.97
N VAL A 41 -26.09 -26.73 -1.98
CA VAL A 41 -25.39 -27.98 -2.22
C VAL A 41 -23.90 -27.72 -2.36
N GLU A 42 -23.14 -28.46 -1.58
CA GLU A 42 -21.69 -28.59 -1.61
C GLU A 42 -21.30 -29.32 -2.90
N ASP A 43 -20.71 -28.61 -3.88
CA ASP A 43 -19.97 -29.24 -4.96
C ASP A 43 -18.50 -28.85 -4.84
N ALA A 44 -17.70 -29.86 -4.49
CA ALA A 44 -16.25 -29.81 -4.46
C ALA A 44 -15.70 -29.43 -5.83
N ILE A 45 -14.89 -28.36 -5.89
CA ILE A 45 -14.07 -28.08 -7.07
C ILE A 45 -12.59 -28.16 -6.69
N ASP A 46 -12.04 -29.21 -7.27
CA ASP A 46 -10.66 -29.66 -7.36
C ASP A 46 -9.71 -28.57 -7.88
N ARG A 47 -8.51 -28.52 -7.28
CA ARG A 47 -7.40 -27.69 -7.71
C ARG A 47 -6.71 -28.41 -8.88
N ASN A 48 -6.51 -27.68 -9.98
CA ASN A 48 -5.77 -28.06 -11.21
C ASN A 48 -6.60 -28.70 -12.33
N GLY A 49 -7.09 -27.85 -13.24
CA GLY A 49 -7.59 -28.30 -14.54
C GLY A 49 -7.85 -27.10 -15.45
N VAL A 50 -6.94 -26.87 -16.40
CA VAL A 50 -7.14 -25.96 -17.54
C VAL A 50 -8.35 -26.46 -18.32
N ASP A 51 -9.48 -25.77 -18.24
CA ASP A 51 -10.65 -26.02 -19.09
C ASP A 51 -10.84 -24.85 -20.06
N LYS A 52 -10.43 -25.08 -21.32
CA LYS A 52 -10.70 -24.19 -22.45
C LYS A 52 -12.18 -24.31 -22.82
N ARG A 53 -13.02 -23.45 -22.25
CA ARG A 53 -14.37 -23.26 -22.79
C ARG A 53 -14.31 -22.31 -23.97
N GLU A 54 -14.30 -22.89 -25.18
CA GLU A 54 -14.64 -22.20 -26.40
C GLU A 54 -16.07 -21.66 -26.29
N VAL A 55 -16.20 -20.34 -26.20
CA VAL A 55 -17.50 -19.66 -26.35
C VAL A 55 -17.87 -19.71 -27.84
N PRO A 56 -19.06 -20.19 -28.22
CA PRO A 56 -19.49 -20.19 -29.62
C PRO A 56 -19.66 -18.74 -30.09
N ILE A 57 -18.86 -18.33 -31.07
CA ILE A 57 -19.04 -17.06 -31.77
C ILE A 57 -20.18 -17.25 -32.77
N ASP A 58 -21.29 -16.54 -32.54
CA ASP A 58 -22.40 -16.40 -33.46
C ASP A 58 -21.92 -15.68 -34.74
N PRO A 59 -21.91 -16.33 -35.93
CA PRO A 59 -21.46 -15.73 -37.17
C PRO A 59 -22.60 -14.90 -37.78
N GLY A 60 -22.96 -13.80 -37.12
CA GLY A 60 -24.24 -13.14 -37.37
C GLY A 60 -24.34 -11.66 -37.06
N LEU A 61 -23.24 -10.90 -37.03
CA LEU A 61 -23.30 -9.42 -37.02
C LEU A 61 -22.09 -8.82 -37.74
N VAL A 62 -22.21 -8.78 -39.07
CA VAL A 62 -21.42 -7.87 -39.90
C VAL A 62 -21.94 -6.47 -39.61
N ASN A 63 -21.31 -5.77 -38.68
CA ASN A 63 -21.51 -4.33 -38.52
C ASN A 63 -20.37 -3.63 -39.27
N SER A 64 -20.72 -3.02 -40.40
CA SER A 64 -19.84 -2.11 -41.12
C SER A 64 -19.55 -0.89 -40.24
N GLY A 65 -18.39 -0.88 -39.60
CA GLY A 65 -17.89 0.26 -38.86
C GLY A 65 -16.52 0.61 -39.42
N THR A 66 -16.50 1.65 -40.24
CA THR A 66 -15.35 2.51 -40.58
C THR A 66 -14.08 2.27 -39.74
N ASP A 67 -12.98 1.96 -40.42
CA ASP A 67 -11.59 2.08 -39.95
C ASP A 67 -11.23 3.56 -39.67
N ALA A 68 -11.95 4.19 -38.74
CA ALA A 68 -11.46 5.39 -38.10
C ALA A 68 -10.39 4.94 -37.11
N ALA A 69 -9.15 5.40 -37.30
CA ALA A 69 -8.14 5.33 -36.26
C ALA A 69 -8.79 5.81 -34.94
N PRO A 70 -8.62 5.10 -33.82
CA PRO A 70 -9.22 5.51 -32.55
C PRO A 70 -8.82 6.96 -32.31
N GLU A 71 -9.83 7.83 -32.22
CA GLU A 71 -9.65 9.26 -31.98
C GLU A 71 -8.76 9.38 -30.75
N GLU A 72 -7.56 9.95 -30.92
CA GLU A 72 -6.61 10.07 -29.81
C GLU A 72 -7.31 10.85 -28.70
N SER A 73 -7.50 10.19 -27.56
CA SER A 73 -8.20 10.75 -26.41
C SER A 73 -7.60 12.12 -26.08
N PRO A 74 -8.43 13.14 -25.76
CA PRO A 74 -8.00 14.53 -25.66
C PRO A 74 -6.89 14.81 -24.63
N HIS A 75 -6.57 13.84 -23.78
CA HIS A 75 -5.58 13.98 -22.71
C HIS A 75 -4.22 13.34 -23.02
N VAL A 76 -3.98 12.74 -24.19
CA VAL A 76 -2.66 12.12 -24.50
C VAL A 76 -1.52 13.14 -24.35
N LEU A 77 -1.65 14.33 -24.94
CA LEU A 77 -0.63 15.37 -24.84
C LEU A 77 -0.47 15.91 -23.41
N ALA A 78 -1.57 16.04 -22.68
CA ALA A 78 -1.53 16.45 -21.28
C ALA A 78 -0.83 15.40 -20.40
N ALA A 79 -1.08 14.11 -20.64
CA ALA A 79 -0.45 13.02 -19.92
C ALA A 79 1.07 12.99 -20.14
N ILE A 80 1.52 13.26 -21.38
CA ILE A 80 2.94 13.36 -21.70
C ILE A 80 3.56 14.53 -20.94
N ASP A 81 2.95 15.72 -20.98
CA ASP A 81 3.44 16.91 -20.27
C ASP A 81 3.48 16.72 -18.74
N ASP A 82 2.44 16.12 -18.17
CA ASP A 82 2.37 15.79 -16.74
C ASP A 82 3.44 14.74 -16.36
N ALA A 83 3.70 13.73 -17.20
CA ALA A 83 4.74 12.73 -16.98
C ALA A 83 6.15 13.34 -17.07
N GLU A 84 6.40 14.18 -18.06
CA GLU A 84 7.67 14.90 -18.21
C GLU A 84 7.91 15.86 -17.03
N THR A 85 6.88 16.62 -16.65
CA THR A 85 6.91 17.51 -15.47
C THR A 85 7.22 16.74 -14.20
N PHE A 86 6.63 15.55 -14.01
CA PHE A 86 6.92 14.68 -12.88
C PHE A 86 8.40 14.29 -12.84
N ILE A 87 8.94 13.77 -13.96
CA ILE A 87 10.33 13.34 -14.03
C ILE A 87 11.29 14.51 -13.85
N GLU A 88 11.00 15.68 -14.42
CA GLU A 88 11.80 16.89 -14.19
C GLU A 88 11.87 17.27 -12.71
N ALA A 89 10.73 17.25 -12.01
CA ALA A 89 10.68 17.58 -10.58
C ALA A 89 11.48 16.57 -9.75
N VAL A 90 11.33 15.28 -10.04
CA VAL A 90 12.08 14.19 -9.40
C VAL A 90 13.59 14.37 -9.63
N LYS A 91 14.02 14.60 -10.87
CA LYS A 91 15.44 14.83 -11.23
C LYS A 91 16.03 16.08 -10.59
N ALA A 92 15.25 17.15 -10.52
CA ALA A 92 15.66 18.41 -9.89
C ALA A 92 15.63 18.36 -8.35
N ARG A 93 15.13 17.27 -7.75
CA ARG A 93 14.85 17.16 -6.31
C ARG A 93 13.93 18.30 -5.82
N ASP A 94 12.96 18.67 -6.63
CA ASP A 94 12.03 19.76 -6.36
C ASP A 94 10.77 19.24 -5.67
N ALA A 95 10.86 19.08 -4.34
CA ALA A 95 9.77 18.59 -3.51
C ALA A 95 8.52 19.48 -3.60
N ASP A 96 8.68 20.81 -3.68
CA ASP A 96 7.55 21.74 -3.76
C ASP A 96 6.79 21.60 -5.09
N ARG A 97 7.50 21.38 -6.20
CA ARG A 97 6.86 21.07 -7.49
C ARG A 97 6.16 19.71 -7.46
N LEU A 98 6.72 18.70 -6.79
CA LEU A 98 6.04 17.42 -6.60
C LEU A 98 4.79 17.53 -5.74
N VAL A 99 4.81 18.30 -4.65
CA VAL A 99 3.61 18.57 -3.84
C VAL A 99 2.49 19.20 -4.67
N GLN A 100 2.84 20.15 -5.54
CA GLN A 100 1.85 20.78 -6.43
C GLN A 100 1.30 19.81 -7.48
N LEU A 101 2.14 18.91 -7.99
CA LEU A 101 1.75 17.94 -9.02
C LEU A 101 0.90 16.80 -8.46
N LEU A 102 1.30 16.27 -7.29
CA LEU A 102 0.76 15.07 -6.66
C LEU A 102 -0.24 15.37 -5.53
N GLY A 103 -0.54 16.65 -5.26
CA GLY A 103 -1.33 17.09 -4.09
C GLY A 103 -2.66 16.36 -3.88
N VAL A 104 -3.30 15.92 -4.97
CA VAL A 104 -4.59 15.18 -4.93
C VAL A 104 -4.40 13.66 -4.99
N THR A 105 -3.25 13.19 -5.48
CA THR A 105 -2.96 11.75 -5.68
C THR A 105 -2.98 10.97 -4.35
N MET A 106 -2.33 11.50 -3.32
CA MET A 106 -2.23 10.81 -2.02
C MET A 106 -3.53 10.83 -1.21
N HIS A 107 -4.43 11.78 -1.50
CA HIS A 107 -5.69 11.91 -0.75
C HIS A 107 -6.54 10.63 -0.82
N PHE A 108 -6.41 9.86 -1.90
CA PHE A 108 -7.12 8.60 -2.12
C PHE A 108 -6.69 7.47 -1.18
N ILE A 109 -5.50 7.58 -0.57
CA ILE A 109 -5.01 6.63 0.44
C ILE A 109 -5.04 7.24 1.85
N GLY A 110 -5.86 8.28 2.07
CA GLY A 110 -6.06 8.89 3.37
C GLY A 110 -4.91 9.78 3.86
N THR A 111 -3.89 9.99 3.04
CA THR A 111 -2.71 10.81 3.39
C THR A 111 -2.61 12.03 2.50
N ARG A 112 -1.95 13.08 3.00
CA ARG A 112 -1.73 14.30 2.22
C ARG A 112 -0.32 14.27 1.68
N MET A 113 -0.16 14.58 0.39
CA MET A 113 1.16 14.88 -0.14
C MET A 113 1.64 16.21 0.45
N ASP A 114 2.66 16.15 1.28
CA ASP A 114 3.39 17.29 1.82
C ASP A 114 4.88 17.21 1.44
N HIS A 115 5.65 18.21 1.89
CA HIS A 115 7.05 18.35 1.50
C HIS A 115 7.89 17.14 1.92
N GLU A 116 7.72 16.65 3.15
CA GLU A 116 8.43 15.50 3.69
C GLU A 116 8.08 14.22 2.92
N THR A 117 6.80 14.00 2.63
CA THR A 117 6.35 12.88 1.79
C THR A 117 6.99 12.96 0.41
N ALA A 118 7.01 14.14 -0.21
CA ALA A 118 7.61 14.34 -1.53
C ALA A 118 9.13 14.09 -1.53
N GLU A 119 9.84 14.47 -0.47
CA GLU A 119 11.26 14.15 -0.29
C GLU A 119 11.49 12.62 -0.23
N THR A 120 10.65 11.89 0.50
CA THR A 120 10.74 10.41 0.56
C THR A 120 10.46 9.77 -0.80
N VAL A 121 9.50 10.30 -1.58
CA VAL A 121 9.29 9.86 -2.97
C VAL A 121 10.56 10.09 -3.80
N ILE A 122 11.16 11.28 -3.73
CA ILE A 122 12.41 11.61 -4.45
C ILE A 122 13.54 10.67 -4.03
N GLU A 123 13.67 10.35 -2.75
CA GLU A 123 14.67 9.41 -2.25
C GLU A 123 14.47 7.99 -2.81
N GLY A 124 13.22 7.53 -2.87
CA GLY A 124 12.86 6.26 -3.51
C GLY A 124 13.30 6.21 -4.96
N PHE A 125 13.05 7.28 -5.72
CA PHE A 125 13.55 7.38 -7.10
C PHE A 125 15.09 7.43 -7.16
N ALA A 126 15.73 8.29 -6.36
CA ALA A 126 17.17 8.47 -6.38
C ALA A 126 17.96 7.21 -6.01
N THR A 127 17.40 6.37 -5.14
CA THR A 127 18.03 5.09 -4.77
C THR A 127 17.92 4.07 -5.90
N ASN A 128 16.78 4.00 -6.58
CA ASN A 128 16.49 2.93 -7.55
C ASN A 128 16.84 3.26 -8.99
N PHE A 129 16.85 4.55 -9.33
CA PHE A 129 17.09 5.04 -10.67
C PHE A 129 18.40 5.84 -10.76
N ASP A 130 19.04 5.80 -11.93
CA ASP A 130 20.02 6.81 -12.30
C ASP A 130 19.29 8.09 -12.73
N MET A 131 19.24 9.05 -11.80
CA MET A 131 18.47 10.28 -11.94
C MET A 131 18.87 11.08 -13.17
N ASP A 132 20.16 11.12 -13.52
CA ASP A 132 20.63 11.94 -14.64
C ASP A 132 20.09 11.42 -15.98
N SER A 133 20.03 10.09 -16.12
CA SER A 133 19.53 9.41 -17.33
C SER A 133 18.07 8.97 -17.25
N LEU A 134 17.37 9.23 -16.15
CA LEU A 134 15.96 8.90 -16.00
C LEU A 134 15.12 9.61 -17.07
N THR A 135 14.30 8.82 -17.75
CA THR A 135 13.36 9.22 -18.80
C THR A 135 12.01 8.53 -18.61
N VAL A 136 10.98 9.08 -19.25
CA VAL A 136 9.64 8.52 -19.29
C VAL A 136 9.16 8.47 -20.73
N THR A 137 8.60 7.33 -21.15
CA THR A 137 8.08 7.14 -22.51
C THR A 137 6.69 6.52 -22.45
N MET A 138 5.79 6.97 -23.33
CA MET A 138 4.44 6.45 -23.37
C MET A 138 4.43 4.97 -23.77
N ASN A 139 3.74 4.14 -22.99
CA ASN A 139 3.63 2.70 -23.20
C ASN A 139 2.21 2.33 -23.66
N ARG A 140 1.96 2.41 -24.97
CA ARG A 140 0.65 2.10 -25.56
C ARG A 140 0.26 0.62 -25.54
N GLU A 141 1.25 -0.25 -25.33
CA GLU A 141 1.09 -1.70 -25.24
C GLU A 141 0.97 -2.18 -23.78
N GLY A 142 1.04 -1.25 -22.82
CA GLY A 142 0.96 -1.52 -21.40
C GLY A 142 -0.40 -2.06 -20.97
N ILE A 143 -0.41 -2.97 -19.99
CA ILE A 143 -1.64 -3.62 -19.52
C ILE A 143 -2.63 -2.65 -18.85
N ALA A 144 -2.16 -1.48 -18.42
CA ALA A 144 -2.99 -0.42 -17.84
C ALA A 144 -3.23 0.72 -18.84
N TRP A 145 -2.87 0.57 -20.12
CA TRP A 145 -3.22 1.54 -21.14
C TRP A 145 -4.74 1.55 -21.39
N GLY A 146 -5.40 2.64 -21.04
CA GLY A 146 -6.86 2.77 -21.09
C GLY A 146 -7.30 4.18 -21.45
N PRO A 147 -6.97 4.70 -22.64
CA PRO A 147 -7.23 6.10 -23.02
C PRO A 147 -8.73 6.43 -23.08
N ALA A 148 -9.59 5.43 -23.36
CA ALA A 148 -11.04 5.56 -23.29
C ALA A 148 -11.56 5.86 -21.87
N TYR A 149 -10.77 5.51 -20.84
CA TYR A 149 -11.04 5.79 -19.44
C TYR A 149 -10.13 6.89 -18.87
N GLY A 150 -9.46 7.66 -19.74
CA GLY A 150 -8.54 8.71 -19.33
C GLY A 150 -7.27 8.19 -18.64
N GLN A 151 -6.91 6.92 -18.83
CA GLN A 151 -5.75 6.29 -18.20
C GLN A 151 -4.61 6.07 -19.19
N TYR A 152 -3.43 6.58 -18.85
CA TYR A 152 -2.24 6.56 -19.69
C TYR A 152 -1.10 5.90 -18.92
N GLU A 153 -0.42 4.97 -19.58
CA GLU A 153 0.71 4.26 -19.04
C GLU A 153 2.01 4.75 -19.67
N PHE A 154 3.04 4.86 -18.84
CA PHE A 154 4.38 5.23 -19.24
C PHE A 154 5.40 4.25 -18.67
N LYS A 155 6.44 3.98 -19.45
CA LYS A 155 7.62 3.23 -19.04
C LYS A 155 8.68 4.21 -18.53
N LEU A 156 9.24 3.91 -17.37
CA LEU A 156 10.40 4.59 -16.82
C LEU A 156 11.66 3.85 -17.26
N SER A 157 12.69 4.59 -17.68
CA SER A 157 13.95 4.00 -18.17
C SER A 157 15.15 4.87 -17.81
N ASP A 158 16.30 4.23 -17.55
CA ASP A 158 17.57 4.89 -17.27
C ASP A 158 18.76 4.00 -17.71
N ASN A 159 19.99 4.43 -17.44
CA ASN A 159 21.22 3.74 -17.85
C ASN A 159 21.66 2.55 -16.96
N ARG A 160 21.00 2.26 -15.83
CA ARG A 160 21.38 1.09 -15.00
C ARG A 160 20.78 -0.23 -15.53
N GLY A 161 19.98 -0.18 -16.61
CA GLY A 161 19.52 -1.34 -17.37
C GLY A 161 18.10 -1.82 -17.06
N GLU A 162 17.54 -2.61 -17.99
CA GLU A 162 16.13 -3.04 -18.03
C GLU A 162 15.80 -4.22 -17.08
N ASN A 163 16.81 -4.98 -16.63
CA ASN A 163 16.61 -6.20 -15.83
C ASN A 163 16.68 -5.98 -14.30
N ARG A 164 16.56 -4.74 -13.82
CA ARG A 164 16.65 -4.44 -12.38
C ARG A 164 15.35 -4.71 -11.62
N PHE A 165 14.24 -4.61 -12.32
CA PHE A 165 12.92 -4.92 -11.79
C PHE A 165 12.49 -6.28 -12.31
N GLU A 166 11.65 -6.97 -11.53
CA GLU A 166 11.07 -8.21 -11.99
C GLU A 166 10.20 -7.95 -13.23
N PRO A 167 10.14 -8.90 -14.18
CA PRO A 167 9.17 -8.82 -15.27
C PRO A 167 7.78 -8.57 -14.67
N TRP A 168 7.06 -7.59 -15.21
CA TRP A 168 5.72 -7.17 -14.74
C TRP A 168 5.69 -6.37 -13.44
N SER A 169 6.83 -5.93 -12.92
CA SER A 169 6.82 -5.00 -11.80
C SER A 169 6.21 -3.64 -12.17
N ASP A 170 5.45 -3.07 -11.24
CA ASP A 170 4.93 -1.70 -11.34
C ASP A 170 5.98 -0.63 -11.02
N GLU A 171 7.16 -1.01 -10.52
CA GLU A 171 8.19 -0.09 -10.05
C GLU A 171 8.77 0.79 -11.19
N ASP A 172 8.80 0.26 -12.43
CA ASP A 172 9.24 0.99 -13.62
C ASP A 172 8.09 1.52 -14.49
N ARG A 173 6.88 1.56 -13.95
CA ARG A 173 5.68 2.06 -14.62
C ARG A 173 5.18 3.31 -13.92
N LEU A 174 4.79 4.30 -14.71
CA LEU A 174 4.02 5.45 -14.22
C LEU A 174 2.66 5.42 -14.91
N LEU A 175 1.59 5.41 -14.12
CA LEU A 175 0.23 5.59 -14.64
C LEU A 175 -0.26 6.99 -14.28
N ILE A 176 -0.92 7.63 -15.24
CA ILE A 176 -1.63 8.89 -15.02
C ILE A 176 -3.07 8.67 -15.44
N ARG A 177 -4.00 8.88 -14.50
CA ARG A 177 -5.45 8.80 -14.74
C ARG A 177 -6.07 10.18 -14.58
N TYR A 178 -6.90 10.57 -15.54
CA TYR A 178 -7.74 11.76 -15.46
C TYR A 178 -9.16 11.34 -15.08
N GLU A 179 -9.64 11.82 -13.94
CA GLU A 179 -11.03 11.67 -13.55
C GLU A 179 -11.94 12.62 -14.36
N GLU A 180 -13.26 12.37 -14.35
CA GLU A 180 -14.24 13.15 -15.10
C GLU A 180 -14.21 14.66 -14.79
N ASN A 181 -13.79 15.02 -13.57
CA ASN A 181 -13.66 16.41 -13.13
C ASN A 181 -12.32 17.05 -13.52
N GLY A 182 -11.47 16.36 -14.28
CA GLY A 182 -10.14 16.81 -14.69
C GLY A 182 -9.05 16.60 -13.64
N THR A 183 -9.36 15.97 -12.50
CA THR A 183 -8.35 15.62 -11.50
C THR A 183 -7.42 14.56 -12.05
N ARG A 184 -6.12 14.80 -11.96
CA ARG A 184 -5.07 13.85 -12.35
C ARG A 184 -4.57 13.06 -11.15
N ILE A 185 -4.45 11.76 -11.31
CA ILE A 185 -3.96 10.81 -10.30
C ILE A 185 -2.75 10.07 -10.85
N PHE A 186 -1.65 10.11 -10.10
CA PHE A 186 -0.42 9.41 -10.45
C PHE A 186 -0.32 8.08 -9.70
N TYR A 187 0.00 7.00 -10.40
CA TYR A 187 0.27 5.71 -9.78
C TYR A 187 1.69 5.28 -10.12
N ASN A 188 2.49 5.14 -9.08
CA ASN A 188 3.76 4.43 -9.06
C ASN A 188 3.99 3.96 -7.61
N PRO A 189 4.56 2.76 -7.39
CA PRO A 189 4.81 2.27 -6.03
C PRO A 189 5.65 3.22 -5.17
N TYR A 190 6.61 3.93 -5.74
CA TYR A 190 7.42 4.92 -5.03
C TYR A 190 6.64 6.17 -4.62
N ILE A 191 5.50 6.45 -5.25
CA ILE A 191 4.58 7.50 -4.82
C ILE A 191 3.67 6.97 -3.71
N ARG A 192 3.09 5.77 -3.90
CA ARG A 192 1.98 5.27 -3.08
C ARG A 192 2.38 4.55 -1.81
N TYR A 193 3.48 3.79 -1.84
CA TYR A 193 3.82 2.85 -0.78
C TYR A 193 5.16 3.17 -0.14
N PHE A 194 6.13 3.64 -0.93
CA PHE A 194 7.48 3.90 -0.43
C PHE A 194 7.54 4.90 0.74
N PRO A 195 6.73 5.98 0.77
CA PRO A 195 6.68 6.88 1.92
C PRO A 195 6.35 6.21 3.26
N PHE A 196 5.68 5.05 3.24
CA PHE A 196 5.26 4.32 4.45
C PHE A 196 6.13 3.10 4.73
N ALA A 197 6.94 2.66 3.76
CA ALA A 197 7.68 1.40 3.85
C ALA A 197 8.70 1.39 5.00
N GLY A 198 9.39 2.51 5.23
CA GLY A 198 10.36 2.63 6.33
C GLY A 198 9.71 2.57 7.72
N GLU A 199 8.58 3.28 7.90
CA GLU A 199 7.80 3.26 9.15
C GLU A 199 7.24 1.85 9.40
N MET A 200 6.73 1.19 8.36
CA MET A 200 6.22 -0.17 8.46
C MET A 200 7.28 -1.16 8.96
N VAL A 201 8.50 -1.13 8.39
CA VAL A 201 9.60 -2.00 8.83
C VAL A 201 10.07 -1.64 10.24
N SER A 202 10.09 -0.35 10.58
CA SER A 202 10.45 0.09 11.94
C SER A 202 9.45 -0.45 12.96
N HIS A 203 8.15 -0.32 12.69
CA HIS A 203 7.10 -0.81 13.57
C HIS A 203 7.11 -2.34 13.70
N TYR A 204 7.36 -3.06 12.60
CA TYR A 204 7.58 -4.51 12.62
C TYR A 204 8.69 -4.90 13.61
N MET A 205 9.82 -4.20 13.55
CA MET A 205 10.95 -4.45 14.46
C MET A 205 10.65 -4.02 15.91
N GLU A 206 9.89 -2.96 16.13
CA GLU A 206 9.46 -2.53 17.48
C GLU A 206 8.61 -3.62 18.16
N LEU A 207 7.65 -4.21 17.45
CA LEU A 207 6.82 -5.31 17.95
C LEU A 207 7.67 -6.53 18.31
N ILE A 208 8.67 -6.85 17.48
CA ILE A 208 9.62 -7.95 17.75
C ILE A 208 10.44 -7.67 19.01
N GLN A 209 11.01 -6.46 19.15
CA GLN A 209 11.83 -6.10 20.30
C GLN A 209 11.03 -6.02 21.61
N ALA A 210 9.76 -5.63 21.52
CA ALA A 210 8.85 -5.61 22.65
C ALA A 210 8.36 -7.01 23.08
N GLU A 211 8.67 -8.04 22.28
CA GLU A 211 8.11 -9.39 22.41
C GLU A 211 6.57 -9.38 22.39
N ASP A 212 5.96 -8.47 21.63
CA ASP A 212 4.51 -8.30 21.52
C ASP A 212 3.93 -9.22 20.43
N ALA A 213 3.76 -10.49 20.78
CA ALA A 213 3.26 -11.50 19.85
C ALA A 213 1.83 -11.24 19.36
N ASP A 214 0.94 -10.74 20.23
CA ASP A 214 -0.43 -10.37 19.86
C ASP A 214 -0.44 -9.22 18.85
N GLY A 215 0.32 -8.14 19.14
CA GLY A 215 0.46 -6.99 18.24
C GLY A 215 1.10 -7.38 16.90
N LEU A 216 2.12 -8.23 16.94
CA LEU A 216 2.79 -8.74 15.74
C LEU A 216 1.86 -9.62 14.88
N ALA A 217 1.05 -10.48 15.49
CA ALA A 217 0.08 -11.30 14.76
C ALA A 217 -0.98 -10.43 14.05
N VAL A 218 -1.44 -9.36 14.71
CA VAL A 218 -2.36 -8.38 14.09
C VAL A 218 -1.68 -7.63 12.94
N PHE A 219 -0.44 -7.20 13.14
CA PHE A 219 0.33 -6.49 12.12
C PHE A 219 0.61 -7.35 10.88
N LEU A 220 0.91 -8.64 11.07
CA LEU A 220 1.23 -9.58 10.00
C LEU A 220 0.02 -10.06 9.20
N ASN A 221 -1.19 -9.57 9.46
CA ASN A 221 -2.41 -9.98 8.78
C ASN A 221 -2.71 -9.08 7.57
N PRO A 222 -2.25 -9.44 6.35
CA PRO A 222 -2.63 -8.73 5.13
C PRO A 222 -4.04 -9.17 4.75
N ASP A 223 -5.05 -8.45 5.25
CA ASP A 223 -6.47 -8.49 4.85
C ASP A 223 -7.10 -9.90 4.80
N ASP A 224 -7.91 -10.21 5.81
CA ASP A 224 -8.69 -11.46 5.97
C ASP A 224 -7.90 -12.76 6.21
N ILE A 225 -6.57 -12.72 6.40
CA ILE A 225 -5.77 -13.90 6.80
C ILE A 225 -5.40 -13.80 8.28
N VAL A 226 -6.15 -14.49 9.13
CA VAL A 226 -5.83 -14.56 10.56
C VAL A 226 -4.48 -15.24 10.77
N VAL A 227 -3.46 -14.46 11.12
CA VAL A 227 -2.16 -14.97 11.54
C VAL A 227 -2.27 -15.52 12.96
N PRO A 228 -1.99 -16.81 13.18
CA PRO A 228 -1.97 -17.37 14.52
C PRO A 228 -0.87 -16.74 15.38
N ILE A 229 -1.13 -16.54 16.68
CA ILE A 229 -0.15 -15.97 17.63
C ILE A 229 1.17 -16.77 17.63
N TRP A 230 1.12 -18.10 17.48
CA TRP A 230 2.33 -18.92 17.46
C TRP A 230 3.29 -18.58 16.30
N ILE A 231 2.79 -18.06 15.17
CA ILE A 231 3.62 -17.56 14.06
C ILE A 231 4.40 -16.33 14.50
N ALA A 232 3.73 -15.41 15.21
CA ALA A 232 4.37 -14.23 15.75
C ALA A 232 5.40 -14.60 16.84
N GLU A 233 5.07 -15.54 17.74
CA GLU A 233 6.01 -16.06 18.75
C GLU A 233 7.27 -16.67 18.10
N GLU A 234 7.10 -17.53 17.08
CA GLU A 234 8.22 -18.16 16.38
C GLU A 234 9.06 -17.13 15.59
N THR A 235 8.40 -16.14 14.98
CA THR A 235 9.09 -15.01 14.32
C THR A 235 9.95 -14.23 15.32
N ILE A 236 9.41 -13.90 16.50
CA ILE A 236 10.14 -13.23 17.58
C ILE A 236 11.33 -14.07 18.04
N ASP A 237 11.15 -15.38 18.24
CA ASP A 237 12.23 -16.27 18.66
C ASP A 237 13.35 -16.38 17.62
N ASN A 238 13.01 -16.42 16.33
CA ASN A 238 13.99 -16.39 15.24
C ASN A 238 14.82 -15.10 15.27
N TYR A 239 14.16 -13.94 15.42
CA TYR A 239 14.86 -12.66 15.55
C TYR A 239 15.69 -12.56 16.83
N LYS A 240 15.22 -13.09 17.96
CA LYS A 240 15.99 -13.12 19.22
C LYS A 240 17.27 -13.93 19.07
N GLN A 241 17.22 -15.05 18.36
CA GLN A 241 18.42 -15.84 18.06
C GLN A 241 19.37 -15.12 17.10
N PHE A 242 18.83 -14.47 16.08
CA PHE A 242 19.62 -13.71 15.11
C PHE A 242 20.31 -12.48 15.73
N LEU A 243 19.55 -11.67 16.46
CA LEU A 243 20.02 -10.45 17.13
C LEU A 243 20.83 -10.75 18.38
N ASN A 244 20.61 -11.89 19.06
CA ASN A 244 21.36 -12.32 20.25
C ASN A 244 21.44 -11.24 21.36
N GLY A 245 20.35 -10.46 21.53
CA GLY A 245 20.25 -9.37 22.51
C GLY A 245 20.69 -7.99 22.01
N ASP A 246 21.15 -7.89 20.76
CA ASP A 246 21.52 -6.63 20.13
C ASP A 246 20.26 -5.85 19.68
N SER A 247 20.42 -4.53 19.51
CA SER A 247 19.38 -3.73 18.86
C SER A 247 19.53 -3.86 17.34
N PRO A 248 18.43 -4.03 16.58
CA PRO A 248 18.47 -4.15 15.14
C PRO A 248 18.94 -2.83 14.51
N ASN A 249 19.90 -2.91 13.61
CA ASN A 249 20.24 -1.79 12.73
C ASN A 249 19.51 -1.97 11.38
N ILE A 250 18.48 -1.16 11.15
CA ILE A 250 17.63 -1.22 9.95
C ILE A 250 18.16 -0.23 8.91
N ARG A 251 18.38 -0.71 7.69
CA ARG A 251 18.74 0.14 6.55
C ARG A 251 17.97 -0.23 5.30
N TYR A 252 17.58 0.78 4.54
CA TYR A 252 17.03 0.59 3.21
C TYR A 252 18.12 0.07 2.25
N LEU A 253 17.79 -0.91 1.40
CA LEU A 253 18.73 -1.49 0.44
C LEU A 253 18.45 -1.01 -0.99
N ASN A 254 17.29 -1.37 -1.52
CA ASN A 254 16.77 -0.97 -2.83
C ASN A 254 15.33 -1.47 -2.96
N ARG A 255 14.60 -0.97 -3.96
CA ARG A 255 13.20 -1.32 -4.25
C ARG A 255 12.37 -1.19 -2.99
N PHE A 256 11.85 -2.30 -2.47
CA PHE A 256 11.15 -2.39 -1.20
C PHE A 256 11.84 -3.40 -0.27
N PHE A 257 13.14 -3.62 -0.47
CA PHE A 257 13.98 -4.43 0.39
C PHE A 257 14.69 -3.58 1.44
N PHE A 258 14.66 -4.10 2.66
CA PHE A 258 15.33 -3.56 3.83
C PHE A 258 16.26 -4.64 4.39
N VAL A 259 17.32 -4.21 5.07
CA VAL A 259 18.25 -5.09 5.77
C VAL A 259 18.20 -4.77 7.24
N VAL A 260 18.10 -5.83 8.05
CA VAL A 260 18.35 -5.80 9.48
C VAL A 260 19.71 -6.42 9.72
N ALA A 261 20.62 -5.66 10.33
CA ALA A 261 21.94 -6.14 10.71
C ALA A 261 22.07 -6.26 12.24
N ASN A 262 22.82 -7.26 12.70
CA ASN A 262 23.24 -7.40 14.10
C ASN A 262 24.66 -6.83 14.33
N ASP A 263 25.15 -6.82 15.58
CA ASP A 263 26.48 -6.24 15.90
C ASP A 263 27.65 -7.08 15.37
N ARG A 264 27.36 -8.30 14.88
CA ARG A 264 28.32 -9.17 14.17
C ARG A 264 28.36 -8.89 12.68
N ASN A 265 27.59 -7.91 12.20
CA ASN A 265 27.45 -7.57 10.78
C ASN A 265 26.88 -8.73 9.94
N GLU A 266 26.10 -9.62 10.56
CA GLU A 266 25.24 -10.57 9.86
C GLU A 266 23.99 -9.81 9.42
N GLU A 267 23.53 -10.07 8.19
CA GLU A 267 22.44 -9.33 7.55
C GLU A 267 21.28 -10.27 7.24
N HIS A 268 20.07 -9.85 7.60
CA HIS A 268 18.82 -10.49 7.22
C HIS A 268 17.99 -9.52 6.37
N ARG A 269 17.31 -10.01 5.33
CA ARG A 269 16.61 -9.18 4.35
C ARG A 269 15.10 -9.31 4.48
N ILE A 270 14.45 -8.19 4.70
CA ILE A 270 13.00 -8.03 4.72
C ILE A 270 12.53 -7.42 3.40
N GLN A 271 11.40 -7.88 2.87
CA GLN A 271 10.73 -7.26 1.72
C GLN A 271 9.38 -6.68 2.16
N VAL A 272 9.16 -5.39 1.91
CA VAL A 272 7.82 -4.81 1.92
C VAL A 272 7.14 -5.22 0.61
N ILE A 273 6.02 -5.94 0.72
CA ILE A 273 5.15 -6.29 -0.39
C ILE A 273 3.96 -5.33 -0.42
N PHE A 274 3.41 -5.06 -1.60
CA PHE A 274 2.32 -4.12 -1.77
C PHE A 274 1.42 -4.52 -2.94
N GLY A 275 0.17 -4.08 -2.90
CA GLY A 275 -0.84 -4.36 -3.92
C GLY A 275 -2.21 -3.91 -3.46
N ASP A 276 -3.07 -3.46 -4.37
CA ASP A 276 -4.47 -3.10 -4.09
C ASP A 276 -4.70 -2.11 -2.93
N GLY A 277 -3.71 -1.24 -2.67
CA GLY A 277 -3.77 -0.28 -1.57
C GLY A 277 -3.32 -0.82 -0.21
N LEU A 278 -2.91 -2.09 -0.16
CA LEU A 278 -2.38 -2.77 1.02
C LEU A 278 -0.86 -2.89 0.96
N MET A 279 -0.27 -3.03 2.14
CA MET A 279 1.15 -3.31 2.34
C MET A 279 1.31 -4.47 3.32
N GLY A 280 2.35 -5.28 3.12
CA GLY A 280 2.68 -6.44 3.95
C GLY A 280 4.19 -6.59 4.11
N ILE A 281 4.61 -7.46 5.04
CA ILE A 281 6.00 -7.89 5.19
C ILE A 281 6.14 -9.32 4.67
N ARG A 282 7.13 -9.53 3.79
CA ARG A 282 7.66 -10.84 3.46
C ARG A 282 9.04 -10.96 4.09
N ASP A 283 9.21 -12.00 4.89
CA ASP A 283 10.39 -12.25 5.71
C ASP A 283 10.60 -13.77 5.82
N GLU A 284 11.85 -14.22 5.75
CA GLU A 284 12.22 -15.64 5.84
C GLU A 284 12.12 -16.20 7.27
N PHE A 285 12.08 -15.33 8.28
CA PHE A 285 11.90 -15.69 9.69
C PHE A 285 10.44 -15.87 10.07
N ILE A 286 9.49 -15.51 9.20
CA ILE A 286 8.06 -15.81 9.38
C ILE A 286 7.82 -17.25 8.89
N PRO A 287 7.39 -18.18 9.76
CA PRO A 287 7.08 -19.54 9.36
C PRO A 287 5.93 -19.62 8.35
N GLU A 288 5.97 -20.63 7.47
CA GLU A 288 4.83 -20.93 6.60
C GLU A 288 3.64 -21.46 7.42
N PHE A 289 2.44 -20.96 7.12
CA PHE A 289 1.20 -21.47 7.69
C PHE A 289 0.07 -21.50 6.66
N GLN A 290 -0.92 -22.35 6.89
CA GLN A 290 -2.07 -22.58 6.02
C GLN A 290 -3.38 -22.32 6.76
#